data_AF-A0A6J5UCC1-F1
#
_entry.id   AF-A0A6J5UCC1-F1
#
_cell.length_a   1.000
_cell.length_b   1.000
_cell.length_c   1.000
_cell.angle_alpha   90.00
_cell.angle_beta   90.00
_cell.angle_gamma   90.00
#
_symmetry.space_group_name_H-M   'P 1'
#
loop_
_entity.id
_entity.type
_entity.pdbx_description
1 polymer ?
#
loop_
_entity_poly.entity_id
_entity_poly.type
_entity_poly.pdbx_seq_one_letter_code
_entity_poly.pdbx_strand_id
1 'polypeptide(L)'
;MGFPSDPKIIQESEAKLGKVLDIYEERLSKSKYLAGDFFSLADLSHLPFSQHLVADLGKEHIIRDRKHVSAWWDDISNRPSWKKVHQLGVFEFPKRL
;
A
#
# COMPACT_ATOMS: atom_id res chain seq x y z
N MET A 1 -8.92 -15.63 -2.66
CA MET A 1 -9.53 -16.45 -3.73
C MET A 1 -8.66 -17.68 -3.92
N GLY A 2 -9.22 -18.88 -3.87
CA GLY A 2 -8.49 -20.16 -3.82
C GLY A 2 -7.88 -20.64 -5.14
N PHE A 3 -7.45 -19.73 -6.01
CA PHE A 3 -6.71 -20.07 -7.22
C PHE A 3 -5.21 -20.06 -6.92
N PRO A 4 -4.45 -21.06 -7.39
CA PRO A 4 -3.00 -21.04 -7.25
C PRO A 4 -2.43 -19.80 -7.94
N SER A 5 -1.54 -19.10 -7.26
CA SER A 5 -0.88 -17.93 -7.84
C SER A 5 0.16 -18.38 -8.87
N ASP A 6 0.22 -17.69 -10.01
CA ASP A 6 1.25 -17.90 -11.02
C ASP A 6 2.49 -17.06 -10.68
N PRO A 7 3.66 -17.69 -10.40
CA PRO A 7 4.88 -16.96 -10.06
C PRO A 7 5.33 -15.96 -11.13
N LYS A 8 5.10 -16.26 -12.41
CA LYS A 8 5.46 -15.37 -13.51
C LYS A 8 4.59 -14.13 -13.52
N ILE A 9 3.28 -14.29 -13.34
CA ILE A 9 2.35 -13.16 -13.25
C ILE A 9 2.65 -12.30 -12.03
N ILE A 10 3.02 -12.92 -10.90
CA ILE A 10 3.46 -12.20 -9.70
C ILE A 10 4.67 -11.32 -10.02
N GLN A 11 5.74 -11.91 -10.57
CA GLN A 11 6.97 -11.19 -10.87
C GLN A 11 6.75 -10.03 -11.86
N GLU A 12 5.97 -10.27 -12.92
CA GLU A 12 5.61 -9.23 -13.89
C GLU A 12 4.80 -8.09 -13.25
N SER A 13 3.89 -8.44 -12.32
CA SER A 13 3.06 -7.46 -11.61
C SER A 13 3.89 -6.64 -10.62
N GLU A 14 4.83 -7.26 -9.91
CA GLU A 14 5.78 -6.57 -9.03
C GLU A 14 6.65 -5.60 -9.82
N ALA A 15 7.18 -6.01 -10.97
CA ALA A 15 7.98 -5.14 -11.83
C ALA A 15 7.16 -3.94 -12.35
N LYS A 16 5.89 -4.15 -12.71
CA LYS A 16 4.98 -3.06 -13.12
C LYS A 16 4.67 -2.12 -11.96
N LEU A 17 4.39 -2.68 -10.77
CA LEU A 17 4.11 -1.90 -9.57
C LEU A 17 5.33 -1.07 -9.15
N GLY A 18 6.54 -1.64 -9.22
CA GLY A 18 7.78 -0.93 -8.97
C GLY A 18 7.92 0.35 -9.80
N LYS A 19 7.65 0.27 -11.11
CA LYS A 19 7.67 1.44 -12.00
C LYS A 19 6.66 2.52 -11.61
N VAL A 20 5.47 2.12 -11.15
CA VAL A 20 4.46 3.08 -10.64
C VAL A 20 4.97 3.75 -9.37
N LEU A 21 5.59 2.99 -8.47
CA LEU A 21 6.13 3.53 -7.23
C LEU A 21 7.37 4.41 -7.45
N ASP A 22 8.14 4.19 -8.52
CA ASP A 22 9.22 5.10 -8.92
C ASP A 22 8.67 6.48 -9.33
N ILE A 23 7.52 6.51 -10.03
CA ILE A 23 6.81 7.76 -10.33
C ILE A 23 6.31 8.41 -9.05
N TYR A 24 5.82 7.62 -8.10
CA TYR A 24 5.36 8.14 -6.80
C TYR A 24 6.51 8.68 -5.98
N GLU A 25 7.68 8.05 -6.00
CA GLU A 25 8.89 8.54 -5.34
C GLU A 25 9.27 9.94 -5.86
N GLU A 26 9.27 10.12 -7.18
CA GLU A 26 9.53 11.44 -7.77
C GLU A 26 8.45 12.45 -7.36
N ARG A 27 7.17 12.06 -7.40
CA ARG A 27 6.05 12.94 -7.01
C ARG A 27 6.14 13.35 -5.54
N LEU A 28 6.36 12.40 -4.64
CA LEU A 28 6.42 12.57 -3.19
C LEU A 28 7.72 13.24 -2.73
N SER A 29 8.74 13.32 -3.59
CA SER A 29 9.90 14.19 -3.36
C SER A 29 9.55 15.68 -3.45
N LYS A 30 8.44 16.03 -4.12
CA LYS A 30 8.00 17.41 -4.40
C LYS A 30 6.78 17.84 -3.59
N SER A 31 5.95 16.89 -3.16
CA SER A 31 4.74 17.15 -2.38
C SER A 31 4.55 16.13 -1.27
N LYS A 32 3.87 16.52 -0.18
CA LYS A 32 3.68 15.61 0.98
C LYS A 32 2.80 14.39 0.65
N TYR A 33 1.81 14.57 -0.21
CA TYR A 33 0.84 13.55 -0.64
C TYR A 33 0.75 13.49 -2.17
N LEU A 34 0.07 12.47 -2.70
CA LEU A 34 0.00 12.25 -4.15
C LEU A 34 -0.69 13.41 -4.90
N ALA A 35 -1.71 14.00 -4.27
CA ALA A 35 -2.47 15.12 -4.83
C ALA A 35 -1.96 16.52 -4.42
N GLY A 36 -0.85 16.62 -3.69
CA GLY A 36 -0.31 17.90 -3.19
C GLY A 36 -0.02 17.86 -1.70
N ASP A 37 -0.32 18.94 -0.99
CA ASP A 37 0.10 19.12 0.41
C ASP A 37 -0.95 18.68 1.45
N PHE A 38 -2.13 18.24 0.99
CA PHE A 38 -3.18 17.70 1.85
C PHE A 38 -3.53 16.25 1.51
N PHE A 39 -3.88 15.50 2.54
CA PHE A 39 -4.33 14.11 2.39
C PHE A 39 -5.66 14.07 1.64
N SER A 40 -5.71 13.21 0.62
CA SER A 40 -6.81 13.21 -0.35
C SER A 40 -7.31 11.78 -0.63
N LEU A 41 -8.33 11.68 -1.48
CA LEU A 41 -8.81 10.39 -1.97
C LEU A 41 -7.70 9.59 -2.69
N ALA A 42 -6.76 10.27 -3.35
CA ALA A 42 -5.65 9.63 -4.05
C ALA A 42 -4.73 8.84 -3.10
N ASP A 43 -4.62 9.27 -1.84
CA ASP A 43 -3.83 8.59 -0.82
C ASP A 43 -4.66 7.50 -0.11
N LEU A 44 -5.92 7.83 0.19
CA LEU A 44 -6.86 6.93 0.86
C LEU A 44 -7.10 5.65 0.06
N SER A 45 -7.20 5.71 -1.28
CA SER A 45 -7.48 4.54 -2.11
C SER A 45 -6.40 3.47 -2.05
N HIS A 46 -5.18 3.82 -1.63
CA HIS A 46 -4.04 2.91 -1.60
C HIS A 46 -3.93 2.14 -0.28
N LEU A 47 -4.60 2.59 0.78
CA LEU A 47 -4.50 2.01 2.11
C LEU A 47 -4.86 0.51 2.17
N PRO A 48 -6.00 0.03 1.62
CA PRO A 48 -6.37 -1.39 1.74
C PRO A 48 -5.38 -2.34 1.06
N PHE A 49 -4.98 -2.02 -0.17
CA PHE A 49 -4.10 -2.90 -0.95
C PHE A 49 -2.65 -2.85 -0.46
N SER A 50 -2.16 -1.67 -0.07
CA SER A 50 -0.81 -1.53 0.48
C SER A 50 -0.69 -2.21 1.84
N GLN A 51 -1.74 -2.14 2.67
CA GLN A 51 -1.79 -2.89 3.93
C GLN A 51 -1.69 -4.39 3.70
N HIS A 52 -2.40 -4.92 2.71
CA HIS A 52 -2.33 -6.35 2.34
C HIS A 52 -0.92 -6.76 1.86
N LEU A 53 -0.27 -5.92 1.04
CA LEU A 53 1.11 -6.16 0.59
C LEU A 53 2.10 -6.23 1.77
N VAL A 54 1.97 -5.31 2.72
CA VAL A 54 2.87 -5.19 3.88
C VAL A 54 2.59 -6.27 4.93
N ALA A 55 1.32 -6.48 5.30
CA ALA A 55 0.96 -7.34 6.43
C ALA A 55 0.80 -8.83 6.07
N ASP A 56 0.25 -9.14 4.90
CA ASP A 56 -0.19 -10.50 4.59
C ASP A 56 0.73 -11.22 3.59
N LEU A 57 1.36 -10.48 2.67
CA LEU A 57 2.15 -11.05 1.57
C LEU A 57 3.66 -11.00 1.80
N GLY A 58 4.15 -10.34 2.85
CA GLY A 58 5.59 -10.17 3.11
C GLY A 58 6.32 -9.36 2.02
N LYS A 59 5.60 -8.53 1.27
CA LYS A 59 6.14 -7.74 0.13
C LYS A 59 6.38 -6.29 0.51
N GLU A 60 6.69 -6.04 1.78
CA GLU A 60 6.90 -4.68 2.29
C GLU A 60 8.05 -3.95 1.59
N HIS A 61 9.09 -4.67 1.14
CA HIS A 61 10.24 -4.12 0.43
C HIS A 61 9.81 -3.27 -0.79
N ILE A 62 8.74 -3.65 -1.49
CA ILE A 62 8.19 -2.89 -2.63
C ILE A 62 7.85 -1.45 -2.25
N ILE A 63 7.42 -1.20 -1.01
CA ILE A 63 7.14 0.13 -0.46
C ILE A 63 8.38 0.71 0.23
N ARG A 64 9.08 -0.12 1.02
CA ARG A 64 10.15 0.30 1.94
C ARG A 64 11.45 0.69 1.24
N ASP A 65 11.72 0.18 0.04
CA ASP A 65 12.96 0.46 -0.71
C ASP A 65 13.03 1.90 -1.27
N ARG A 66 11.93 2.65 -1.18
CA ARG A 66 11.78 4.01 -1.69
C ARG A 66 11.55 4.97 -0.54
N LYS A 67 12.41 5.98 -0.39
CA LYS A 67 12.45 6.85 0.79
C LYS A 67 11.16 7.65 0.96
N HIS A 68 10.72 8.35 -0.08
CA HIS A 68 9.54 9.21 -0.03
C HIS A 68 8.25 8.38 0.00
N VAL A 69 8.18 7.28 -0.75
CA VAL A 69 7.05 6.32 -0.68
C VAL A 69 6.94 5.68 0.71
N SER A 70 8.05 5.27 1.33
CA SER A 70 8.02 4.71 2.68
C SER A 70 7.52 5.73 3.70
N ALA A 71 8.01 6.98 3.63
CA ALA A 71 7.56 8.04 4.54
C ALA A 71 6.07 8.38 4.35
N TRP A 72 5.61 8.43 3.09
CA TRP A 72 4.19 8.61 2.76
C TRP A 72 3.34 7.47 3.30
N TRP A 73 3.76 6.21 3.11
CA TRP A 73 3.08 5.03 3.63
C TRP A 73 2.97 5.08 5.16
N ASP A 74 4.05 5.42 5.87
CA ASP A 74 4.03 5.56 7.31
C ASP A 74 3.06 6.65 7.78
N ASP A 75 2.98 7.80 7.10
CA ASP A 75 2.03 8.85 7.45
C ASP A 75 0.57 8.37 7.26
N ILE A 76 0.23 7.87 6.06
CA ILE A 76 -1.17 7.54 5.75
C ILE A 76 -1.67 6.32 6.52
N SER A 77 -0.82 5.31 6.73
CA SER A 77 -1.18 4.08 7.46
C SER A 77 -1.24 4.32 8.98
N ASN A 78 -0.58 5.35 9.50
CA ASN A 78 -0.66 5.68 10.91
C ASN A 78 -1.88 6.51 11.32
N ARG A 79 -2.70 6.94 10.36
CA ARG A 79 -3.90 7.75 10.63
C ARG A 79 -4.88 7.01 11.56
N PRO A 80 -5.40 7.67 12.61
CA PRO A 80 -6.34 7.04 13.54
C PRO A 80 -7.57 6.45 12.85
N SER A 81 -8.10 7.13 11.82
CA SER A 81 -9.24 6.65 11.03
C SER A 81 -8.92 5.35 10.29
N TRP A 82 -7.74 5.26 9.67
CA TRP A 82 -7.32 4.02 9.00
C TRP A 82 -7.12 2.87 9.99
N LYS A 83 -6.42 3.13 11.10
CA LYS A 83 -6.23 2.11 12.15
C LYS A 83 -7.57 1.57 12.66
N LYS A 84 -8.58 2.43 12.80
CA LYS A 84 -9.93 2.00 13.18
C LYS A 84 -10.58 1.10 12.13
N VAL A 85 -10.51 1.47 10.84
CA VAL A 85 -11.02 0.64 9.73
C VAL A 85 -10.31 -0.71 9.67
N HIS A 86 -8.98 -0.72 9.78
CA HIS A 86 -8.19 -1.94 9.78
C HIS A 86 -8.59 -2.87 10.93
N GLN A 87 -8.77 -2.34 12.14
CA GLN A 87 -9.27 -3.11 13.27
C GLN A 87 -10.67 -3.68 13.01
N LEU A 88 -11.61 -2.88 12.49
CA LEU A 88 -12.96 -3.36 12.17
C LEU A 88 -12.95 -4.50 11.14
N GLY A 89 -12.14 -4.39 10.09
CA GLY A 89 -11.98 -5.46 9.11
C GLY A 89 -11.41 -6.76 9.69
N VAL A 90 -10.54 -6.66 10.69
CA VAL A 90 -10.00 -7.82 11.43
C VAL A 90 -11.06 -8.47 12.33
N PHE A 91 -12.02 -7.71 12.87
CA PHE A 91 -13.09 -8.24 13.74
C PHE A 91 -14.33 -8.74 12.97
N GLU A 92 -14.65 -8.20 11.79
CA GLU A 92 -15.89 -8.53 11.07
C GLU A 92 -15.76 -9.65 10.03
N PHE A 93 -14.54 -10.01 9.62
CA PHE A 93 -14.32 -11.13 8.71
C PHE A 93 -13.44 -12.21 9.38
N PRO A 94 -14.01 -13.08 10.24
CA PRO A 94 -13.31 -14.28 10.65
C PRO A 94 -12.89 -15.04 9.40
N LYS A 95 -11.61 -15.46 9.36
CA LYS A 95 -11.07 -16.30 8.29
C LYS A 95 -12.07 -17.42 8.01
N ARG A 96 -12.67 -17.43 6.82
CA ARG A 96 -13.53 -18.55 6.40
C ARG A 96 -12.65 -19.80 6.44
N LEU A 97 -13.01 -20.72 7.33
CA LEU A 97 -12.55 -22.11 7.31
C LEU A 97 -12.97 -22.78 6.01
#